data_AF-D3AT66-F1
#
_entry.id   AF-D3AT66-F1
#
_cell.length_a   1.000
_cell.length_b   1.000
_cell.length_c   1.000
_cell.angle_alpha   90.00
_cell.angle_beta   90.00
_cell.angle_gamma   90.00
#
_symmetry.space_group_name_H-M   'P 1'
#
loop_
_entity.id
_entity.type
_entity.pdbx_description
1 polymer ?
#
loop_
_entity_poly.entity_id
_entity_poly.type
_entity_poly.pdbx_seq_one_letter_code
_entity_poly.pdbx_strand_id
1 'polypeptide(L)' 'MTQWELADKLGISLRTYQRIEYGQQKPSYRVILILQKIFNENIESILQEL' A
#
# COMPACT_ATOMS: atom_id res chain seq x y z
N MET A 1 -0.66 9.56 9.52
CA MET A 1 -1.48 8.35 9.29
C MET A 1 -0.66 7.15 9.72
N THR A 2 -1.23 6.24 10.50
CA THR A 2 -0.54 5.06 11.03
C THR A 2 -0.65 3.86 10.07
N GLN A 3 0.18 2.84 10.26
CA GLN A 3 0.07 1.58 9.50
C GLN A 3 -1.30 0.91 9.68
N TRP A 4 -1.91 1.04 10.86
CA TRP A 4 -3.24 0.51 11.16
C TRP A 4 -4.34 1.22 10.36
N GLU A 5 -4.29 2.55 10.32
CA GLU A 5 -5.24 3.37 9.53
C GLU A 5 -5.12 3.10 8.03
N LEU A 6 -3.91 2.88 7.52
CA LEU A 6 -3.69 2.51 6.13
C LEU A 6 -4.23 1.12 5.83
N ALA A 7 -3.95 0.12 6.67
CA ALA A 7 -4.46 -1.24 6.50
C ALA A 7 -6.01 -1.26 6.48
N ASP A 8 -6.63 -0.50 7.38
CA ASP A 8 -8.09 -0.34 7.44
C ASP A 8 -8.66 0.29 6.16
N LYS A 9 -8.10 1.43 5.72
CA LYS A 9 -8.50 2.09 4.45
C LYS A 9 -8.32 1.20 3.23
N LEU A 10 -7.31 0.34 3.23
CA LEU A 10 -7.01 -0.61 2.15
C LEU A 10 -7.89 -1.87 2.22
N GLY A 11 -8.57 -2.11 3.34
CA GLY A 11 -9.35 -3.32 3.58
C GLY A 11 -8.48 -4.59 3.62
N ILE A 12 -7.27 -4.49 4.19
CA ILE A 12 -6.34 -5.61 4.38
C ILE A 12 -5.89 -5.68 5.83
N SER A 13 -5.32 -6.82 6.26
CA SER A 13 -4.77 -6.91 7.61
C SER A 13 -3.51 -6.05 7.77
N LEU A 14 -3.26 -5.56 8.99
CA LEU A 14 -2.01 -4.85 9.33
C LEU A 14 -0.77 -5.66 8.91
N ARG A 15 -0.79 -6.98 9.14
CA ARG A 15 0.30 -7.88 8.76
C ARG A 15 0.53 -7.91 7.25
N THR A 16 -0.54 -7.93 6.47
CA THR A 16 -0.46 -7.87 5.00
C THR A 16 0.16 -6.55 4.56
N TYR A 17 -0.27 -5.44 5.16
CA TYR A 17 0.28 -4.12 4.88
C TYR A 17 1.78 -4.03 5.20
N GLN A 18 2.20 -4.49 6.38
CA GLN A 18 3.61 -4.52 6.78
C GLN A 18 4.49 -5.36 5.84
N ARG A 19 4.02 -6.53 5.40
CA ARG A 19 4.76 -7.35 4.42
C ARG A 19 4.92 -6.65 3.08
N ILE A 20 3.96 -5.81 2.69
CA ILE A 20 4.06 -4.97 1.49
C ILE A 20 5.13 -3.90 1.68
N GLU A 21 5.08 -3.15 2.78
CA GLU A 21 6.08 -2.11 3.09
C GLU A 21 7.51 -2.67 3.19
N TYR A 22 7.68 -3.87 3.75
CA TYR A 22 8.98 -4.53 3.85
C TYR A 22 9.44 -5.21 2.55
N GLY A 23 8.71 -5.07 1.44
CA GLY A 23 9.03 -5.68 0.15
C GLY A 23 8.88 -7.21 0.11
N GLN A 24 8.36 -7.83 1.18
CA GLN A 24 8.18 -9.27 1.30
C GLN A 24 6.97 -9.79 0.51
N GLN A 25 6.08 -8.89 0.09
CA GLN A 25 4.88 -9.20 -0.67
C GLN A 25 4.55 -8.06 -1.62
N LYS A 26 4.30 -8.36 -2.90
CA LYS A 26 3.81 -7.34 -3.84
C LYS A 26 2.35 -6.97 -3.51
N PRO A 27 1.98 -5.68 -3.56
CA PRO A 27 0.60 -5.25 -3.35
C PRO A 27 -0.30 -5.75 -4.49
N SER A 28 -1.58 -5.97 -4.19
CA SER A 28 -2.57 -6.22 -5.24
C SER A 28 -2.88 -4.93 -6.01
N TYR A 29 -3.39 -5.04 -7.24
CA TYR A 29 -3.81 -3.89 -8.03
C TYR A 29 -4.81 -2.97 -7.28
N ARG A 30 -5.76 -3.55 -6.53
CA ARG A 30 -6.69 -2.78 -5.70
C ARG A 30 -5.96 -1.95 -4.63
N VAL A 31 -4.97 -2.53 -3.97
CA VAL A 31 -4.16 -1.84 -2.96
C VAL A 31 -3.40 -0.67 -3.58
N ILE A 32 -2.80 -0.88 -4.75
CA ILE A 32 -2.09 0.17 -5.49
C ILE A 32 -3.02 1.36 -5.80
N LEU A 33 -4.21 1.09 -6.36
CA LEU A 33 -5.17 2.15 -6.71
C LEU A 33 -5.64 2.96 -5.49
N ILE A 34 -5.81 2.32 -4.35
CA ILE A 34 -6.23 3.03 -3.13
C ILE A 34 -5.06 3.84 -2.56
N LEU A 35 -3.83 3.30 -2.55
CA LEU A 35 -2.63 4.04 -2.13
C LEU A 35 -2.44 5.30 -2.97
N GLN A 36 -2.58 5.22 -4.29
CA GLN A 36 -2.53 6.40 -5.16
C GLN A 36 -3.54 7.47 -4.78
N LYS A 37 -4.79 7.07 -4.50
CA LYS A 37 -5.84 8.01 -4.10
C LYS A 37 -5.53 8.66 -2.74
N ILE A 38 -4.92 7.91 -1.83
CA ILE A 38 -4.57 8.40 -0.49
C ILE A 38 -3.41 9.39 -0.54
N PHE A 39 -2.36 9.10 -1.30
CA PHE A 39 -1.14 9.91 -1.35
C PHE A 39 -1.13 10.93 -2.51
N ASN A 40 -2.13 10.89 -3.39
CA ASN A 40 -2.20 11.70 -4.61
C ASN A 40 -0.94 11.53 -5.50
N GLU A 41 -0.32 10.35 -5.46
CA GLU A 41 0.91 10.02 -6.17
C GLU A 41 0.64 9.19 -7.44
N ASN A 42 1.53 9.37 -8.42
CA ASN A 42 1.52 8.58 -9.66
C ASN A 42 2.01 7.14 -9.37
N ILE A 43 1.37 6.12 -9.97
CA ILE A 43 1.71 4.68 -9.84
C ILE A 43 3.21 4.44 -10.10
N GLU A 44 3.80 5.22 -11.01
CA GLU A 44 5.18 5.07 -11.42
C GLU A 44 6.17 5.30 -10.26
N SER A 45 5.90 6.21 -9.32
CA SER A 45 6.78 6.41 -8.15
C SER A 45 6.74 5.19 -7.21
N ILE A 46 5.56 4.62 -6.99
CA ILE A 46 5.33 3.50 -6.06
C ILE A 46 5.98 2.21 -6.59
N LEU A 47 6.03 2.03 -7.91
CA LEU A 47 6.60 0.83 -8.52
C LEU A 47 8.12 0.87 -8.68
N GLN A 48 8.76 2.04 -8.62
CA GLN A 48 10.21 2.16 -8.85
C GLN A 48 11.08 1.86 -7.61
N GLU A 49 10.51 1.77 -6.41
CA GLU A 49 11.28 1.51 -5.17
C GLU A 49 11.15 0.07 -4.61
N LEU A 50 10.67 -0.90 -5.40
CA LEU A 50 10.63 -2.32 -5.02
C LEU A 50 11.61 -3.19 -5.82
#